data_AF-A0A6G1CK19-F1
#
_entry.id   AF-A0A6G1CK19-F1
#
_cell.length_a   1.000
_cell.length_b   1.000
_cell.length_c   1.000
_cell.angle_alpha   90.00
_cell.angle_beta   90.00
_cell.angle_gamma   90.00
#
_symmetry.space_group_name_H-M   'P 1'
#
loop_
_entity.id
_entity.type
_entity.pdbx_description
1 polymer ?
#
loop_
_entity_poly.entity_id
_entity_poly.type
_entity_poly.pdbx_seq_one_letter_code
_entity_poly.pdbx_strand_id
1 'polypeptide(L)'
;MTRTASTCTTPITRGAHAFTVYQHGLVKRTTAAGEFVRSGTFAVGGYDWAVRYYPNGDDEARGQQPSVVLELMTRDSVATASFFFCYSSTLDVGFSKIVSIP
;
A
#
# COMPACT_ATOMS: atom_id res chain seq x y z
N MET A 1 33.93 15.12 36.69
CA MET A 1 32.64 14.43 36.48
C MET A 1 32.53 14.12 34.99
N THR A 2 32.36 12.86 34.61
CA THR A 2 32.28 12.46 33.20
C THR A 2 30.82 12.31 32.81
N ARG A 3 30.37 13.10 31.82
CA ARG A 3 28.99 13.08 31.33
C ARG A 3 28.98 12.44 29.96
N THR A 4 28.36 11.27 29.86
CA THR A 4 28.14 10.59 28.59
C THR A 4 26.72 10.91 28.11
N ALA A 5 26.58 11.15 26.83
CA ALA A 5 25.29 11.30 26.16
C ALA A 5 25.28 10.38 24.94
N SER A 6 24.11 9.80 24.65
CA SER A 6 23.88 9.03 23.45
C SER A 6 22.61 9.53 22.77
N THR A 7 22.59 9.50 21.44
CA THR A 7 21.45 9.90 20.64
C THR A 7 20.93 8.68 19.89
N CYS A 8 19.62 8.44 19.97
CA CYS A 8 18.92 7.46 19.16
C CYS A 8 18.32 8.20 17.96
N THR A 9 18.81 7.92 16.75
CA THR A 9 18.14 8.31 15.52
C THR A 9 17.64 7.01 14.89
N THR A 10 16.33 6.74 14.98
CA THR A 10 15.74 5.62 14.27
C THR A 10 15.83 5.91 12.78
N PRO A 11 16.53 5.07 11.97
CA PRO A 11 16.58 5.28 10.54
C PRO A 11 15.17 5.12 9.96
N ILE A 12 14.67 6.21 9.40
CA ILE A 12 13.49 6.24 8.53
C ILE A 12 13.78 5.31 7.35
N THR A 13 13.12 4.15 7.30
CA THR A 13 13.36 3.17 6.23
C THR A 13 12.37 3.42 5.10
N ARG A 14 12.89 3.88 3.96
CA ARG A 14 12.07 4.19 2.78
C ARG A 14 11.99 3.03 1.80
N GLY A 15 10.80 2.84 1.25
CA GLY A 15 10.52 1.87 0.20
C GLY A 15 9.75 2.50 -0.97
N ALA A 16 9.61 1.71 -2.03
CA ALA A 16 8.73 1.97 -3.15
C ALA A 16 8.26 0.62 -3.71
N HIS A 17 6.97 0.49 -4.02
CA HIS A 17 6.42 -0.76 -4.56
C HIS A 17 5.41 -0.51 -5.67
N ALA A 18 5.82 -0.84 -6.89
CA ALA A 18 5.02 -0.79 -8.12
C ALA A 18 4.03 -1.96 -8.18
N PHE A 19 2.74 -1.64 -8.11
CA PHE A 19 1.67 -2.60 -8.28
C PHE A 19 0.85 -2.30 -9.55
N THR A 20 0.81 -3.29 -10.46
CA THR A 20 0.14 -3.24 -11.75
C THR A 20 -1.13 -4.07 -11.80
N VAL A 21 -2.28 -3.44 -12.10
CA VAL A 21 -3.57 -4.12 -12.35
C VAL A 21 -3.87 -4.12 -13.86
N TYR A 22 -3.57 -5.18 -14.58
CA TYR A 22 -3.90 -5.22 -16.01
C TYR A 22 -5.41 -5.18 -16.25
N GLN A 23 -5.82 -4.66 -17.41
CA GLN A 23 -7.23 -4.64 -17.85
C GLN A 23 -8.18 -4.03 -16.81
N HIS A 24 -7.80 -2.88 -16.25
CA HIS A 24 -8.53 -2.20 -15.17
C HIS A 24 -10.04 -2.09 -15.36
N GLY A 25 -10.48 -1.72 -16.56
CA GLY A 25 -11.91 -1.58 -16.85
C GLY A 25 -12.65 -2.91 -16.74
N LEU A 26 -12.01 -4.04 -17.07
CA LEU A 26 -12.59 -5.37 -16.87
C LEU A 26 -12.64 -5.70 -15.38
N VAL A 27 -11.52 -5.54 -14.67
CA VAL A 27 -11.43 -5.76 -13.21
C VAL A 27 -12.51 -4.96 -12.49
N LYS A 28 -12.65 -3.68 -12.80
CA LYS A 28 -13.69 -2.83 -12.20
C LYS A 28 -15.11 -3.31 -12.51
N ARG A 29 -15.39 -3.89 -13.67
CA ARG A 29 -16.74 -4.41 -13.98
C ARG A 29 -17.02 -5.76 -13.31
N THR A 30 -16.01 -6.57 -13.06
CA THR A 30 -16.18 -7.94 -12.54
C THR A 30 -16.02 -8.05 -11.03
N THR A 31 -15.42 -7.06 -10.37
CA THR A 31 -15.19 -7.05 -8.93
C THR A 31 -16.38 -6.40 -8.20
N ALA A 32 -16.96 -7.06 -7.20
CA ALA A 32 -18.02 -6.47 -6.37
C ALA A 32 -17.46 -5.39 -5.42
N ALA A 33 -18.31 -4.57 -4.79
CA ALA A 33 -17.80 -3.70 -3.73
C ALA A 33 -17.37 -4.55 -2.52
N GLY A 34 -16.35 -4.09 -1.80
CA GLY A 34 -15.70 -4.86 -0.74
C GLY A 34 -14.70 -5.92 -1.24
N GLU A 35 -14.74 -6.30 -2.52
CA GLU A 35 -13.74 -7.18 -3.14
C GLU A 35 -12.52 -6.39 -3.62
N PHE A 36 -11.35 -7.04 -3.59
CA PHE A 36 -10.08 -6.38 -3.92
C PHE A 36 -9.11 -7.25 -4.72
N VAL A 37 -8.20 -6.57 -5.42
CA VAL A 37 -6.98 -7.18 -5.95
C VAL A 37 -5.83 -6.86 -5.02
N ARG A 38 -5.08 -7.88 -4.59
CA ARG A 38 -3.91 -7.72 -3.71
C ARG A 38 -2.62 -7.78 -4.52
N SER A 39 -1.66 -6.92 -4.19
CA SER A 39 -0.30 -7.02 -4.71
C SER A 39 0.42 -8.26 -4.18
N GLY A 40 1.61 -8.54 -4.74
CA GLY A 40 2.58 -9.36 -4.05
C GLY A 40 3.06 -8.70 -2.75
N THR A 41 3.64 -9.50 -1.85
CA THR A 41 4.24 -9.01 -0.62
C THR A 41 5.58 -8.32 -0.90
N PHE A 42 5.86 -7.23 -0.19
CA PHE A 42 7.12 -6.50 -0.28
C PHE A 42 7.63 -6.07 1.11
N ALA A 43 8.95 -6.11 1.29
CA ALA A 43 9.58 -5.84 2.57
C ALA A 43 10.07 -4.38 2.69
N VAL A 44 9.65 -3.67 3.74
CA VAL A 44 10.11 -2.30 4.07
C VAL A 44 10.11 -2.13 5.59
N GLY A 45 11.20 -1.57 6.13
CA GLY A 45 11.30 -1.29 7.57
C GLY A 45 11.34 -2.53 8.46
N GLY A 46 11.72 -3.68 7.91
CA GLY A 46 11.69 -4.97 8.64
C GLY A 46 10.32 -5.64 8.70
N TYR A 47 9.33 -5.09 7.99
CA TYR A 47 7.98 -5.64 7.90
C TYR A 47 7.64 -6.00 6.45
N ASP A 48 6.78 -6.99 6.32
CA ASP A 48 6.17 -7.41 5.08
C ASP A 48 4.84 -6.69 4.90
N TRP A 49 4.62 -6.14 3.72
CA TRP A 49 3.45 -5.34 3.37
C TRP A 49 2.81 -5.84 2.09
N ALA A 50 1.53 -5.55 1.90
CA ALA A 50 0.83 -5.70 0.63
C ALA A 50 -0.10 -4.51 0.39
N VAL A 51 -0.43 -4.25 -0.87
CA VAL A 51 -1.43 -3.26 -1.27
C VAL A 51 -2.72 -3.97 -1.62
N ARG A 52 -3.85 -3.57 -1.01
CA ARG A 52 -5.19 -3.98 -1.41
C ARG A 52 -5.83 -2.87 -2.22
N TYR A 53 -6.23 -3.17 -3.46
CA TYR A 53 -6.95 -2.25 -4.33
C TYR A 53 -8.40 -2.66 -4.48
N TYR A 54 -9.31 -1.78 -4.07
CA TYR A 54 -10.74 -1.93 -4.17
C TYR A 54 -11.25 -1.09 -5.34
N PRO A 55 -11.54 -1.68 -6.51
CA PRO A 55 -11.92 -0.91 -7.69
C PRO A 55 -13.31 -0.26 -7.58
N ASN A 56 -14.19 -0.80 -6.72
CA ASN A 56 -15.55 -0.32 -6.48
C ASN A 56 -15.80 0.02 -5.00
N GLY A 57 -14.76 0.40 -4.27
CA GLY A 57 -14.86 0.73 -2.86
C GLY A 57 -14.72 -0.48 -1.94
N ASP A 58 -14.31 -0.20 -0.70
CA ASP A 58 -14.06 -1.16 0.38
C ASP A 58 -15.30 -1.48 1.21
N ASP A 59 -16.38 -0.71 1.02
CA ASP A 59 -17.67 -0.90 1.67
C ASP A 59 -18.79 -0.36 0.75
N GLU A 60 -19.83 -1.17 0.56
CA GLU A 60 -21.05 -0.79 -0.17
C GLU A 60 -21.68 0.49 0.41
N ALA A 61 -21.61 0.69 1.73
CA ALA A 61 -22.22 1.83 2.42
C ALA A 61 -21.44 3.15 2.25
N ARG A 62 -20.14 3.08 1.95
CA ARG A 62 -19.25 4.27 1.85
C ARG A 62 -19.10 4.78 0.42
N GLY A 63 -19.81 4.17 -0.52
CA GLY A 63 -19.86 4.54 -1.93
C GLY A 63 -18.85 3.77 -2.78
N GLN A 64 -19.18 3.61 -4.07
CA GLN A 64 -18.43 2.76 -5.01
C GLN A 64 -17.16 3.42 -5.57
N GLN A 65 -16.49 4.25 -4.78
CA GLN A 65 -15.28 4.93 -5.23
C GLN A 65 -14.06 4.03 -5.07
N PRO A 66 -13.14 4.00 -6.06
CA PRO A 66 -11.93 3.21 -5.94
C PRO A 66 -11.10 3.61 -4.71
N SER A 67 -10.74 2.65 -3.87
CA SER A 67 -9.95 2.87 -2.67
C SER A 67 -8.76 1.92 -2.59
N VAL A 68 -7.73 2.31 -1.83
CA VAL A 68 -6.50 1.52 -1.68
C VAL A 68 -6.07 1.53 -0.23
N VAL A 69 -5.69 0.36 0.27
CA VAL A 69 -5.24 0.15 1.65
C VAL A 69 -3.87 -0.51 1.65
N LEU A 70 -3.01 -0.06 2.58
CA LEU A 70 -1.76 -0.75 2.90
C LEU A 70 -2.05 -1.79 4.00
N GLU A 71 -1.71 -3.05 3.74
CA GLU A 71 -1.93 -4.19 4.62
C GLU A 71 -0.59 -4.65 5.21
N LEU A 72 -0.52 -4.77 6.53
CA LEU A 72 0.61 -5.36 7.24
C LEU A 72 0.49 -6.88 7.20
N MET A 73 1.47 -7.55 6.60
CA MET A 73 1.49 -9.00 6.38
C MET A 73 2.29 -9.74 7.45
N THR A 74 3.21 -9.06 8.14
CA THR A 74 3.96 -9.64 9.26
C THR A 74 3.02 -9.96 10.42
N ARG A 75 2.94 -11.23 10.80
CA ARG A 75 2.07 -11.71 11.89
C ARG A 75 2.52 -11.17 13.24
N ASP A 76 1.55 -11.04 14.15
CA ASP A 76 1.77 -10.67 15.56
C ASP A 76 2.62 -9.40 15.74
N SER A 77 2.49 -8.47 14.79
CA SER A 77 3.27 -7.26 14.75
C SER A 77 2.38 -6.03 14.60
N VAL A 78 2.89 -4.89 15.08
CA VAL A 78 2.26 -3.58 14.93
C VAL A 78 3.31 -2.65 14.36
N ALA A 79 2.98 -2.01 13.26
CA ALA A 79 3.87 -1.07 12.58
C ALA A 79 3.10 0.20 12.22
N THR A 80 3.76 1.34 12.39
CA THR A 80 3.28 2.64 11.91
C THR A 80 3.98 2.94 10.60
N ALA A 81 3.21 3.23 9.56
CA ALA A 81 3.72 3.63 8.26
C ALA A 81 2.96 4.86 7.78
N SER A 82 3.67 5.89 7.33
CA SER A 82 3.05 6.91 6.47
C SER A 82 3.21 6.45 5.03
N PHE A 83 2.26 6.72 4.15
CA PHE A 83 2.39 6.32 2.76
C PHE A 83 1.68 7.29 1.85
N PHE A 84 2.19 7.39 0.63
CA PHE A 84 1.55 8.12 -0.45
C PHE A 84 1.16 7.15 -1.54
N PHE A 85 0.11 7.51 -2.26
CA PHE A 85 -0.45 6.71 -3.31
C PHE A 85 -0.53 7.56 -4.58
N CYS A 86 0.38 7.30 -5.52
CA CYS A 86 0.32 7.90 -6.84
C CYS A 86 -0.57 7.04 -7.76
N TYR A 87 -1.52 7.66 -8.46
CA TYR A 87 -2.36 7.02 -9.46
C TYR A 87 -1.98 7.57 -10.84
N SER A 88 -1.56 6.69 -11.73
CA SER A 88 -1.37 7.01 -13.15
C SER A 88 -2.23 6.07 -13.99
N SER A 89 -3.21 6.64 -14.68
CA SER A 89 -4.01 5.91 -15.68
C SER A 89 -3.40 6.14 -17.05
N THR A 90 -2.49 5.27 -17.46
CA THR A 90 -2.13 5.13 -18.87
C THR A 90 -3.26 4.35 -19.53
N LEU A 91 -3.89 4.92 -20.56
CA LEU A 91 -4.72 4.10 -21.44
C LEU A 91 -3.81 2.96 -21.96
N ASP A 92 -4.18 1.74 -21.56
CA ASP A 92 -3.70 0.43 -21.99
C ASP A 92 -2.39 -0.21 -21.47
N VAL A 93 -1.61 0.39 -20.57
CA VAL A 93 -0.43 -0.31 -20.02
C VAL A 93 -0.14 0.05 -18.56
N GLY A 94 -0.76 -0.73 -17.68
CA GLY A 94 -0.25 -1.03 -16.34
C GLY A 94 -0.28 0.08 -15.29
N PHE A 95 -0.67 -0.30 -14.08
CA PHE A 95 -0.58 0.52 -12.88
C PHE A 95 0.84 0.44 -12.32
N SER A 96 1.37 1.55 -11.83
CA SER A 96 2.55 1.50 -10.97
C SER A 96 2.23 2.39 -9.79
N LYS A 97 2.39 1.84 -8.59
CA LYS A 97 2.21 2.58 -7.34
C LYS A 97 3.55 2.72 -6.67
N ILE A 98 3.71 3.69 -5.80
CA ILE A 98 4.93 3.83 -5.01
C ILE A 98 4.46 4.02 -3.58
N VAL A 99 4.59 2.98 -2.75
CA VAL A 99 4.38 3.10 -1.31
C VAL A 99 5.68 3.59 -0.70
N SER A 100 5.75 4.89 -0.38
CA SER A 100 6.87 5.46 0.37
C SER A 100 6.56 5.53 1.85
N ILE A 101 7.17 4.62 2.62
CA ILE A 101 7.14 4.61 4.09
C ILE A 101 8.28 5.51 4.61
N PRO A 102 8.03 6.58 5.39
CA PRO A 102 9.08 7.30 6.10
C PRO A 102 9.44 6.63 7.43
#